data_AF-A0AAV8A2R5-F1
#
_entry.id   AF-A0AAV8A2R5-F1
#
_cell.length_a   1.000
_cell.length_b   1.000
_cell.length_c   1.000
_cell.angle_alpha   90.00
_cell.angle_beta   90.00
_cell.angle_gamma   90.00
#
_symmetry.space_group_name_H-M   'P 1'
#
loop_
_entity.id
_entity.type
_entity.pdbx_description
1 polymer ?
#
loop_
_entity_poly.entity_id
_entity_poly.type
_entity_poly.pdbx_seq_one_letter_code
_entity_poly.pdbx_strand_id
1 'polypeptide(L)'
;MDLYQDQSMTNIEFYLGTGRELVRGHKVIFSYLSPFFKQIFYPENWYNEANQISKVTIPDIQLSVFQTIKMFVYTGERDLGSVDLFELLLASNKFQIKGLTNLCQNKILDSLSYENCIFYLNSCIRYQFNDILSHVIKFILNNFNKIISNPSTLNLVPEYLLTTILSNLPTNVDRGKLICQLFDRYNYMKSNQLMTKMQSVNDYVSVLIPLISKSTCLNSNKFLELKTFPKYTTKNYFEFLSDSKRNQLEKATQTLEVGVFNKETKSIDFEKKKLRMKNLSKSGSQTKIQNENKNENENEKGKGKGKENKFGTQKTYQLEKTDFKKDQEKEKDQQKEKEKEKEKFLVKEKEKEKEKEKENESVINPEKNIQRRPLSLRFIGLNHQQVDLTVSHRKKKRSHLNEKQVLLITTNPQKEYCQDVMKSMKTSGIDKIEIFNANRRTPIFRMIRRYDSVFLFSSVEPFANQKVLGDILEQYVKDGGGLVVCSYRALIGNAWKYKQAELHGGIISNNFLPLKKGTLIKEDRRYLGMVHEPKHPVMKGVNRFNGGSLSYRINTELNKQESDLCCKCIAEWNDGIPLIAIKQKCKEYGPVIILNMWPISGGMDQKKSRYAYWLPSTNGKEIIGNSVLYCSIN
;
A
#
# COMPACT_ATOMS: atom_id res chain seq x y z
N MET A 1 -31.16 -29.07 16.78
CA MET A 1 -31.17 -27.69 16.25
C MET A 1 -31.48 -26.66 17.34
N ASP A 2 -32.16 -27.06 18.41
CA ASP A 2 -32.77 -26.13 19.38
C ASP A 2 -31.75 -25.25 20.12
N LEU A 3 -30.60 -25.80 20.53
CA LEU A 3 -29.59 -25.04 21.30
C LEU A 3 -28.89 -23.92 20.50
N TYR A 4 -28.90 -23.98 19.15
CA TYR A 4 -28.30 -22.92 18.32
C TYR A 4 -29.14 -21.62 18.35
N GLN A 5 -30.46 -21.77 18.37
CA GLN A 5 -31.44 -20.68 18.40
C GLN A 5 -31.79 -20.25 19.83
N ASP A 6 -31.70 -21.18 20.79
CA ASP A 6 -31.98 -20.89 22.20
C ASP A 6 -30.94 -19.93 22.80
N GLN A 7 -31.43 -18.81 23.33
CA GLN A 7 -30.63 -17.78 23.99
C GLN A 7 -30.66 -17.88 25.52
N SER A 8 -31.57 -18.68 26.10
CA SER A 8 -31.88 -18.70 27.54
C SER A 8 -30.67 -19.06 28.42
N MET A 9 -29.78 -19.91 27.92
CA MET A 9 -28.58 -20.39 28.63
C MET A 9 -27.27 -19.80 28.09
N THR A 10 -27.36 -18.80 27.20
CA THR A 10 -26.15 -18.17 26.64
C THR A 10 -25.39 -17.44 27.74
N ASN A 11 -24.08 -17.68 27.81
CA ASN A 11 -23.22 -17.18 28.87
C ASN A 11 -21.94 -16.50 28.34
N ILE A 12 -21.95 -16.18 27.03
CA ILE A 12 -20.93 -15.37 26.38
C ILE A 12 -21.55 -14.47 25.30
N GLU A 13 -21.08 -13.23 25.27
CA GLU A 13 -21.41 -12.21 24.27
C GLU A 13 -20.18 -11.90 23.40
N PHE A 14 -20.33 -12.01 22.08
CA PHE A 14 -19.30 -11.67 21.09
C PHE A 14 -19.67 -10.36 20.40
N TYR A 15 -18.80 -9.36 20.51
CA TYR A 15 -18.94 -8.06 19.85
C TYR A 15 -18.04 -8.03 18.60
N LEU A 16 -18.64 -8.01 17.42
CA LEU A 16 -17.97 -8.16 16.13
C LEU A 16 -17.76 -6.81 15.43
N GLY A 17 -16.77 -6.75 14.53
CA GLY A 17 -16.47 -5.55 13.73
C GLY A 17 -16.13 -4.31 14.57
N THR A 18 -16.79 -3.17 14.31
CA THR A 18 -16.60 -1.93 15.10
C THR A 18 -17.18 -2.00 16.52
N GLY A 19 -17.55 -3.19 17.00
CA GLY A 19 -18.09 -3.43 18.34
C GLY A 19 -19.61 -3.24 18.45
N ARG A 20 -20.29 -3.00 17.32
CA ARG A 20 -21.74 -2.74 17.27
C ARG A 20 -22.57 -4.00 17.04
N GLU A 21 -21.99 -5.05 16.48
CA GLU A 21 -22.69 -6.28 16.14
C GLU A 21 -22.52 -7.31 17.25
N LEU A 22 -23.63 -7.84 17.78
CA LEU A 22 -23.63 -8.75 18.92
C LEU A 22 -24.09 -10.15 18.53
N VAL A 23 -23.30 -11.15 18.90
CA VAL A 23 -23.68 -12.57 18.80
C VAL A 23 -23.57 -13.23 20.17
N ARG A 24 -24.63 -13.90 20.61
CA ARG A 24 -24.64 -14.69 21.86
C ARG A 24 -24.34 -16.16 21.61
N GLY A 25 -23.72 -16.81 22.59
CA GLY A 25 -23.37 -18.22 22.50
C GLY A 25 -23.15 -18.92 23.84
N HIS A 26 -22.73 -20.18 23.76
CA HIS A 26 -22.47 -21.07 24.91
C HIS A 26 -20.97 -21.37 25.00
N LYS A 27 -20.31 -20.95 26.08
CA LYS A 27 -18.86 -21.14 26.28
C LYS A 27 -18.40 -22.57 26.07
N VAL A 28 -19.16 -23.53 26.60
CA VAL A 28 -18.81 -24.96 26.55
C VAL A 28 -18.80 -25.47 25.10
N ILE A 29 -19.77 -25.06 24.29
CA ILE A 29 -19.92 -25.48 22.89
C ILE A 29 -18.77 -24.92 22.04
N PHE A 30 -18.48 -23.63 22.17
CA PHE A 30 -17.32 -23.03 21.51
C PHE A 30 -15.99 -23.64 21.97
N SER A 31 -15.82 -23.91 23.27
CA SER A 31 -14.59 -24.49 23.81
C SER A 31 -14.35 -25.94 23.38
N TYR A 32 -15.41 -26.68 23.08
CA TYR A 32 -15.30 -28.07 22.65
C TYR A 32 -14.59 -28.20 21.30
N LEU A 33 -14.92 -27.32 20.33
CA LEU A 33 -14.37 -27.37 18.98
C LEU A 33 -13.24 -26.36 18.72
N SER A 34 -12.99 -25.44 19.65
CA SER A 34 -11.96 -24.41 19.53
C SER A 34 -11.06 -24.38 20.76
N PRO A 35 -9.81 -24.87 20.63
CA PRO A 35 -8.80 -24.69 21.67
C PRO A 35 -8.55 -23.22 22.03
N PHE A 36 -8.67 -22.32 21.04
CA PHE A 36 -8.59 -20.88 21.25
C PHE A 36 -9.66 -20.38 22.22
N PHE A 37 -10.94 -20.72 21.99
CA PHE A 37 -12.02 -20.31 22.88
C PHE A 37 -11.93 -21.00 24.24
N LYS A 38 -11.50 -22.26 24.29
CA LYS A 38 -11.23 -22.96 25.56
C LYS A 38 -10.20 -22.22 26.40
N GLN A 39 -9.11 -21.77 25.79
CA GLN A 39 -8.06 -21.01 26.48
C GLN A 39 -8.55 -19.64 26.98
N ILE A 40 -9.43 -18.98 26.23
CA ILE A 40 -10.00 -17.69 26.61
C ILE A 40 -11.01 -17.85 27.74
N PHE A 41 -11.94 -18.80 27.64
CA PHE A 41 -13.02 -18.93 28.61
C PHE A 41 -12.61 -19.64 29.89
N TYR A 42 -11.60 -20.50 29.83
CA TYR A 42 -11.16 -21.33 30.96
C TYR A 42 -9.63 -21.25 31.17
N PRO A 43 -9.07 -20.06 31.51
CA PRO A 43 -7.65 -19.90 31.85
C PRO A 43 -7.30 -20.57 33.19
N GLU A 44 -6.01 -20.62 33.54
CA GLU A 44 -5.57 -21.02 34.89
C GLU A 44 -6.23 -20.10 35.93
N ASN A 45 -7.05 -20.67 36.83
CA ASN A 45 -7.92 -19.98 37.81
C ASN A 45 -9.24 -19.41 37.28
N TRP A 46 -9.87 -20.05 36.28
CA TRP A 46 -11.18 -19.65 35.76
C TRP A 46 -12.33 -19.72 36.77
N TYR A 47 -12.20 -20.49 37.85
CA TYR A 47 -13.21 -20.63 38.91
C TYR A 47 -13.35 -19.38 39.79
N ASN A 48 -12.42 -18.42 39.69
CA ASN A 48 -12.55 -17.13 40.37
C ASN A 48 -13.54 -16.24 39.60
N GLU A 49 -14.58 -15.74 40.26
CA GLU A 49 -15.61 -14.87 39.64
C GLU A 49 -15.01 -13.64 38.94
N ALA A 50 -13.97 -13.04 39.53
CA ALA A 50 -13.25 -11.91 38.93
C ALA A 50 -12.57 -12.23 37.58
N ASN A 51 -12.33 -13.50 37.28
CA ASN A 51 -11.69 -13.97 36.05
C ASN A 51 -12.70 -14.51 35.02
N GLN A 52 -14.00 -14.48 35.32
CA GLN A 52 -15.02 -14.98 34.39
C GLN A 52 -15.23 -14.00 33.24
N ILE A 53 -14.86 -14.42 32.02
CA ILE A 53 -15.07 -13.63 30.81
C ILE A 53 -16.50 -13.82 30.32
N SER A 54 -17.34 -12.79 30.36
CA SER A 54 -18.71 -12.83 29.80
C SER A 54 -18.84 -12.11 28.45
N LYS A 55 -17.81 -11.36 28.04
CA LYS A 55 -17.80 -10.55 26.82
C LYS A 55 -16.47 -10.66 26.08
N VAL A 56 -16.50 -10.85 24.77
CA VAL A 56 -15.31 -10.89 23.90
C VAL A 56 -15.52 -9.99 22.69
N THR A 57 -14.57 -9.11 22.42
CA THR A 57 -14.58 -8.25 21.22
C THR A 57 -13.67 -8.84 20.15
N ILE A 58 -14.19 -8.98 18.92
CA ILE A 58 -13.49 -9.55 17.77
C ILE A 58 -13.63 -8.57 16.59
N PRO A 59 -12.78 -7.54 16.52
CA PRO A 59 -13.01 -6.41 15.62
C PRO A 59 -12.70 -6.68 14.14
N ASP A 60 -11.97 -7.75 13.87
CA ASP A 60 -11.45 -8.15 12.56
C ASP A 60 -12.27 -9.25 11.89
N ILE A 61 -13.44 -9.62 12.45
CA ILE A 61 -14.36 -10.62 11.88
C ILE A 61 -15.73 -9.99 11.68
N GLN A 62 -16.28 -10.16 10.48
CA GLN A 62 -17.64 -9.72 10.12
C GLN A 62 -18.70 -10.66 10.72
N LEU A 63 -19.91 -10.12 10.92
CA LEU A 63 -21.06 -10.88 11.43
C LEU A 63 -21.36 -12.15 10.62
N SER A 64 -21.39 -12.05 9.30
CA SER A 64 -21.70 -13.18 8.40
C SER A 64 -20.72 -14.35 8.56
N VAL A 65 -19.42 -14.06 8.65
CA VAL A 65 -18.35 -15.05 8.86
C VAL A 65 -18.51 -15.71 10.23
N PHE A 66 -18.75 -14.90 11.28
CA PHE A 66 -18.89 -15.44 12.63
C PHE A 66 -20.17 -16.25 12.82
N GLN A 67 -21.28 -15.86 12.17
CA GLN A 67 -22.52 -16.64 12.15
C GLN A 67 -22.31 -18.00 11.51
N THR A 68 -21.55 -18.07 10.41
CA THR A 68 -21.19 -19.34 9.76
C THR A 68 -20.34 -20.22 10.69
N ILE A 69 -19.39 -19.63 11.41
CA ILE A 69 -18.61 -20.34 12.45
C ILE A 69 -19.53 -20.84 13.56
N LYS A 70 -20.43 -19.99 14.08
CA LYS A 70 -21.37 -20.36 15.13
C LYS A 70 -22.25 -21.51 14.66
N MET A 71 -22.80 -21.44 13.44
CA MET A 71 -23.59 -22.53 12.86
C MET A 71 -22.78 -23.82 12.84
N PHE A 72 -21.60 -23.81 12.22
CA PHE A 72 -20.73 -24.97 12.14
C PHE A 72 -20.40 -25.57 13.52
N VAL A 73 -20.10 -24.72 14.50
CA VAL A 73 -19.73 -25.17 15.86
C VAL A 73 -20.91 -25.85 16.56
N TYR A 74 -22.14 -25.46 16.27
CA TYR A 74 -23.34 -26.02 16.92
C TYR A 74 -23.90 -27.23 16.19
N THR A 75 -23.83 -27.25 14.85
CA THR A 75 -24.53 -28.26 14.03
C THR A 75 -23.58 -29.21 13.31
N GLY A 76 -22.30 -28.84 13.15
CA GLY A 76 -21.38 -29.53 12.25
C GLY A 76 -21.76 -29.42 10.77
N GLU A 77 -22.69 -28.52 10.42
CA GLU A 77 -23.21 -28.36 9.07
C GLU A 77 -22.11 -27.98 8.08
N ARG A 78 -22.12 -28.64 6.92
CA ARG A 78 -21.06 -28.51 5.90
C ARG A 78 -21.42 -27.54 4.79
N ASP A 79 -22.64 -27.04 4.77
CA ASP A 79 -22.98 -25.91 3.92
C ASP A 79 -22.40 -24.64 4.52
N LEU A 80 -21.61 -23.91 3.73
CA LEU A 80 -20.90 -22.71 4.17
C LEU A 80 -21.60 -21.44 3.66
N GLY A 81 -22.71 -21.58 2.95
CA GLY A 81 -23.45 -20.47 2.35
C GLY A 81 -22.61 -19.68 1.35
N SER A 82 -22.92 -18.39 1.22
CA SER A 82 -22.28 -17.46 0.28
C SER A 82 -21.11 -16.66 0.87
N VAL A 83 -20.56 -17.10 2.00
CA VAL A 83 -19.43 -16.41 2.66
C VAL A 83 -18.13 -16.62 1.87
N ASP A 84 -17.27 -15.60 1.86
CA ASP A 84 -15.93 -15.73 1.27
C ASP A 84 -15.14 -16.83 2.00
N LEU A 85 -14.83 -17.91 1.26
CA LEU A 85 -14.14 -19.08 1.79
C LEU A 85 -12.75 -18.74 2.34
N PHE A 86 -12.06 -17.73 1.81
CA PHE A 86 -10.75 -17.31 2.33
C PHE A 86 -10.88 -16.54 3.64
N GLU A 87 -11.89 -15.69 3.80
CA GLU A 87 -12.16 -15.02 5.08
C GLU A 87 -12.57 -16.02 6.16
N LEU A 88 -13.42 -16.98 5.80
CA LEU A 88 -13.82 -18.06 6.70
C LEU A 88 -12.66 -18.99 7.05
N LEU A 89 -11.76 -19.26 6.09
CA LEU A 89 -10.54 -20.04 6.32
C LEU A 89 -9.57 -19.31 7.28
N LEU A 90 -9.41 -17.99 7.15
CA LEU A 90 -8.62 -17.20 8.08
C LEU A 90 -9.22 -17.23 9.49
N ALA A 91 -10.53 -17.03 9.59
CA ALA A 91 -11.24 -17.00 10.85
C ALA A 91 -11.21 -18.37 11.56
N SER A 92 -11.43 -19.46 10.82
CA SER A 92 -11.35 -20.83 11.35
C SER A 92 -9.94 -21.17 11.84
N ASN A 93 -8.89 -20.75 11.13
CA ASN A 93 -7.50 -20.90 11.60
C ASN A 93 -7.22 -20.07 12.85
N LYS A 94 -7.65 -18.80 12.88
CA LYS A 94 -7.52 -17.92 14.05
C LYS A 94 -8.17 -18.53 15.29
N PHE A 95 -9.38 -19.06 15.14
CA PHE A 95 -10.12 -19.72 16.22
C PHE A 95 -9.76 -21.20 16.38
N GLN A 96 -8.80 -21.72 15.62
CA GLN A 96 -8.31 -23.09 15.72
C GLN A 96 -9.42 -24.16 15.57
N ILE A 97 -10.42 -23.91 14.70
CA ILE A 97 -11.53 -24.82 14.44
C ILE A 97 -11.15 -25.74 13.28
N LYS A 98 -10.35 -26.77 13.57
CA LYS A 98 -9.71 -27.63 12.55
C LYS A 98 -10.68 -28.25 11.55
N GLY A 99 -11.85 -28.70 12.01
CA GLY A 99 -12.87 -29.28 11.13
C GLY A 99 -13.36 -28.29 10.06
N LEU A 100 -13.56 -27.03 10.45
CA LEU A 100 -13.99 -25.96 9.54
C LEU A 100 -12.83 -25.54 8.62
N THR A 101 -11.61 -25.42 9.15
CA THR A 101 -10.40 -25.16 8.34
C THR A 101 -10.28 -26.15 7.19
N ASN A 102 -10.36 -27.45 7.49
CA ASN A 102 -10.23 -28.52 6.49
C ASN A 102 -11.38 -28.46 5.48
N LEU A 103 -12.60 -28.19 5.93
CA LEU A 103 -13.76 -28.07 5.06
C LEU A 103 -13.61 -26.90 4.08
N CYS A 104 -13.17 -25.73 4.55
CA CYS A 104 -12.89 -24.58 3.70
C CYS A 104 -11.79 -24.89 2.68
N GLN A 105 -10.69 -25.53 3.10
CA GLN A 105 -9.60 -25.93 2.20
C GLN A 105 -10.09 -26.85 1.09
N ASN A 106 -10.86 -27.89 1.45
CA ASN A 106 -11.41 -28.83 0.47
C ASN A 106 -12.35 -28.11 -0.50
N LYS A 107 -13.30 -27.30 -0.02
CA LYS A 107 -14.19 -26.55 -0.91
C LYS A 107 -13.44 -25.62 -1.87
N ILE A 108 -12.38 -24.95 -1.42
CA ILE A 108 -11.54 -24.09 -2.28
C ILE A 108 -10.82 -24.93 -3.35
N LEU A 109 -10.32 -26.12 -3.00
CA LEU A 109 -9.65 -26.99 -3.97
C LEU A 109 -10.62 -27.63 -4.95
N ASP A 110 -11.79 -28.05 -4.49
CA ASP A 110 -12.84 -28.67 -5.30
C ASP A 110 -13.49 -27.68 -6.26
N SER A 111 -13.55 -26.39 -5.90
CA SER A 111 -14.09 -25.32 -6.75
C SER A 111 -13.06 -24.75 -7.74
N LEU A 112 -11.81 -25.20 -7.72
CA LEU A 112 -10.74 -24.64 -8.54
C LEU A 112 -11.02 -24.82 -10.04
N SER A 113 -11.06 -23.70 -10.78
CA SER A 113 -11.43 -23.64 -12.19
C SER A 113 -10.55 -22.65 -12.96
N TYR A 114 -10.66 -22.65 -14.30
CA TYR A 114 -9.93 -21.69 -15.14
C TYR A 114 -10.31 -20.23 -14.85
N GLU A 115 -11.54 -20.00 -14.38
CA GLU A 115 -12.09 -18.67 -14.13
C GLU A 115 -11.61 -18.09 -12.79
N ASN A 116 -11.46 -18.93 -11.77
CA ASN A 116 -11.10 -18.49 -10.41
C ASN A 116 -9.64 -18.78 -10.03
N CYS A 117 -8.88 -19.57 -10.80
CA CYS A 117 -7.52 -19.98 -10.42
C CYS A 117 -6.57 -18.82 -10.14
N ILE A 118 -6.66 -17.72 -10.88
CA ILE A 118 -5.82 -16.53 -10.65
C ILE A 118 -6.26 -15.75 -9.42
N PHE A 119 -7.57 -15.68 -9.17
CA PHE A 119 -8.08 -15.11 -7.92
C PHE A 119 -7.60 -15.94 -6.72
N TYR A 120 -7.72 -17.26 -6.78
CA TYR A 120 -7.24 -18.16 -5.73
C TYR A 120 -5.74 -18.09 -5.55
N LEU A 121 -4.97 -17.96 -6.64
CA LEU A 121 -3.53 -17.72 -6.59
C LEU A 121 -3.21 -16.48 -5.76
N ASN A 122 -3.86 -15.36 -6.09
CA ASN A 122 -3.67 -14.08 -5.41
C ASN A 122 -4.13 -14.12 -3.95
N SER A 123 -5.25 -14.80 -3.66
CA SER A 123 -5.77 -14.97 -2.31
C SER A 123 -4.86 -15.86 -1.46
N CYS A 124 -4.37 -16.98 -1.99
CA CYS A 124 -3.43 -17.85 -1.29
C CYS A 124 -2.11 -17.13 -0.98
N ILE A 125 -1.64 -16.30 -1.91
CA ILE A 125 -0.47 -15.43 -1.69
C ILE A 125 -0.73 -14.41 -0.59
N ARG A 126 -1.85 -13.70 -0.68
CA ARG A 126 -2.23 -12.63 0.24
C ARG A 126 -2.34 -13.16 1.67
N TYR A 127 -2.90 -14.36 1.82
CA TYR A 127 -3.22 -14.97 3.10
C TYR A 127 -2.22 -16.06 3.53
N GLN A 128 -1.18 -16.33 2.73
CA GLN A 128 -0.09 -17.29 2.98
C GLN A 128 -0.55 -18.76 3.13
N PHE A 129 -1.57 -19.16 2.39
CA PHE A 129 -1.98 -20.57 2.33
C PHE A 129 -1.11 -21.36 1.37
N ASN A 130 0.14 -21.65 1.77
CA ASN A 130 1.14 -22.29 0.92
C ASN A 130 0.73 -23.69 0.44
N ASP A 131 0.02 -24.44 1.29
CA ASP A 131 -0.48 -25.78 0.91
C ASP A 131 -1.50 -25.70 -0.22
N ILE A 132 -2.40 -24.72 -0.19
CA ILE A 132 -3.36 -24.49 -1.28
C ILE A 132 -2.64 -23.91 -2.50
N LEU A 133 -1.68 -23.00 -2.26
CA LEU A 133 -0.90 -22.33 -3.30
C LEU A 133 -0.19 -23.33 -4.22
N SER A 134 0.43 -24.38 -3.67
CA SER A 134 1.11 -25.40 -4.48
C SER A 134 0.13 -26.15 -5.40
N HIS A 135 -1.08 -26.43 -4.92
CA HIS A 135 -2.13 -27.06 -5.72
C HIS A 135 -2.64 -26.13 -6.83
N VAL A 136 -2.86 -24.85 -6.51
CA VAL A 136 -3.28 -23.83 -7.48
C VAL A 136 -2.21 -23.63 -8.56
N ILE A 137 -0.93 -23.52 -8.20
CA ILE A 137 0.17 -23.40 -9.17
C ILE A 137 0.22 -24.63 -10.07
N LYS A 138 0.12 -25.84 -9.50
CA LYS A 138 0.11 -27.09 -10.28
C LYS A 138 -1.07 -27.13 -11.26
N PHE A 139 -2.26 -26.71 -10.83
CA PHE A 139 -3.43 -26.60 -11.70
C PHE A 139 -3.20 -25.60 -12.84
N ILE A 140 -2.63 -24.42 -12.53
CA ILE A 140 -2.31 -23.40 -13.53
C ILE A 140 -1.32 -23.92 -14.56
N LEU A 141 -0.25 -24.59 -14.14
CA LEU A 141 0.76 -25.16 -15.04
C LEU A 141 0.13 -26.22 -15.95
N ASN A 142 -0.62 -27.16 -15.40
CA ASN A 142 -1.26 -28.24 -16.17
C ASN A 142 -2.28 -27.73 -17.20
N ASN A 143 -2.88 -26.57 -16.95
CA ASN A 143 -3.94 -26.00 -17.78
C ASN A 143 -3.55 -24.68 -18.46
N PHE A 144 -2.24 -24.40 -18.52
CA PHE A 144 -1.73 -23.08 -18.85
C PHE A 144 -2.27 -22.57 -20.19
N ASN A 145 -2.28 -23.41 -21.24
CA ASN A 145 -2.80 -23.06 -22.57
C ASN A 145 -4.24 -22.57 -22.58
N LYS A 146 -5.11 -23.16 -21.76
CA LYS A 146 -6.52 -22.71 -21.61
C LYS A 146 -6.57 -21.39 -20.87
N ILE A 147 -5.78 -21.24 -19.81
CA ILE A 147 -5.73 -20.05 -18.95
C ILE A 147 -5.20 -18.81 -19.69
N ILE A 148 -4.15 -18.96 -20.51
CA ILE A 148 -3.63 -17.91 -21.40
C ILE A 148 -4.50 -17.67 -22.64
N SER A 149 -5.70 -18.26 -22.70
CA SER A 149 -6.66 -17.91 -23.76
C SER A 149 -7.39 -16.60 -23.48
N ASN A 150 -7.44 -16.16 -22.22
CA ASN A 150 -8.01 -14.88 -21.85
C ASN A 150 -6.91 -13.79 -21.83
N PRO A 151 -7.01 -12.72 -22.66
CA PRO A 151 -5.97 -11.69 -22.83
C PRO A 151 -5.54 -10.96 -21.55
N SER A 152 -6.36 -10.97 -20.50
CA SER A 152 -6.09 -10.22 -19.26
C SER A 152 -5.49 -11.07 -18.14
N THR A 153 -5.40 -12.39 -18.31
CA THR A 153 -5.02 -13.32 -17.25
C THR A 153 -3.64 -13.03 -16.68
N LEU A 154 -2.63 -12.86 -17.54
CA LEU A 154 -1.26 -12.61 -17.08
C LEU A 154 -1.10 -11.27 -16.39
N ASN A 155 -1.97 -10.27 -16.64
CA ASN A 155 -1.93 -8.97 -15.93
C ASN A 155 -2.25 -9.13 -14.44
N LEU A 156 -3.09 -10.11 -14.11
CA LEU A 156 -3.52 -10.38 -12.75
C LEU A 156 -2.52 -11.25 -11.96
N VAL A 157 -1.50 -11.80 -12.63
CA VAL A 157 -0.45 -12.60 -11.99
C VAL A 157 0.62 -11.68 -11.35
N PRO A 158 0.99 -11.89 -10.07
CA PRO A 158 2.07 -11.16 -9.42
C PRO A 158 3.41 -11.43 -10.11
N GLU A 159 4.20 -10.39 -10.30
CA GLU A 159 5.41 -10.45 -11.12
C GLU A 159 6.49 -11.40 -10.59
N TYR A 160 6.67 -11.44 -9.28
CA TYR A 160 7.64 -12.36 -8.67
C TYR A 160 7.28 -13.82 -8.93
N LEU A 161 5.99 -14.15 -9.09
CA LEU A 161 5.53 -15.51 -9.37
C LEU A 161 5.42 -15.80 -10.86
N LEU A 162 5.26 -14.76 -11.68
CA LEU A 162 5.37 -14.89 -13.14
C LEU A 162 6.68 -15.58 -13.49
N THR A 163 7.77 -15.26 -12.77
CA THR A 163 9.06 -15.93 -12.99
C THR A 163 9.00 -17.44 -12.74
N THR A 164 8.36 -17.84 -11.65
CA THR A 164 8.21 -19.24 -11.23
C THR A 164 7.32 -20.00 -12.21
N ILE A 165 6.19 -19.41 -12.60
CA ILE A 165 5.27 -20.01 -13.57
C ILE A 165 5.96 -20.18 -14.93
N LEU A 166 6.63 -19.13 -15.41
CA LEU A 166 7.29 -19.14 -16.72
C LEU A 166 8.50 -20.10 -16.76
N SER A 167 9.20 -20.30 -15.65
CA SER A 167 10.33 -21.24 -15.57
C SER A 167 9.89 -22.71 -15.47
N ASN A 168 8.64 -22.98 -15.11
CA ASN A 168 8.09 -24.32 -14.93
C ASN A 168 6.99 -24.65 -15.97
N LEU A 169 7.00 -23.96 -17.12
CA LEU A 169 6.01 -24.18 -18.16
C LEU A 169 6.11 -25.61 -18.74
N PRO A 170 4.98 -26.28 -18.98
CA PRO A 170 4.95 -27.51 -19.75
C PRO A 170 5.57 -27.36 -21.15
N THR A 171 6.06 -28.46 -21.71
CA THR A 171 6.66 -28.48 -23.05
C THR A 171 5.67 -28.15 -24.17
N ASN A 172 4.38 -28.42 -23.96
CA ASN A 172 3.28 -28.22 -24.91
C ASN A 172 2.66 -26.81 -24.87
N VAL A 173 3.30 -25.84 -24.21
CA VAL A 173 2.78 -24.47 -24.14
C VAL A 173 2.84 -23.77 -25.50
N ASP A 174 1.76 -23.08 -25.88
CA ASP A 174 1.74 -22.18 -27.04
C ASP A 174 2.56 -20.92 -26.74
N ARG A 175 3.85 -20.98 -27.07
CA ARG A 175 4.82 -19.89 -26.87
C ARG A 175 4.45 -18.63 -27.66
N GLY A 176 3.82 -18.77 -28.83
CA GLY A 176 3.40 -17.64 -29.64
C GLY A 176 2.31 -16.83 -28.94
N LYS A 177 1.28 -17.51 -28.43
CA LYS A 177 0.20 -16.91 -27.66
C LYS A 177 0.70 -16.28 -26.36
N LEU A 178 1.59 -16.95 -25.66
CA LEU A 178 2.21 -16.46 -24.43
C LEU A 178 2.94 -15.13 -24.65
N ILE A 179 3.73 -15.00 -25.74
CA ILE A 179 4.43 -13.76 -26.06
C ILE A 179 3.45 -12.62 -26.33
N CYS A 180 2.37 -12.87 -27.08
CA CYS A 180 1.33 -11.87 -27.29
C CYS A 180 0.74 -11.35 -25.98
N GLN A 181 0.49 -12.23 -25.01
CA GLN A 181 -0.03 -11.82 -23.69
C GLN A 181 1.01 -11.09 -22.84
N LEU A 182 2.28 -11.51 -22.89
CA LEU A 182 3.37 -10.79 -22.22
C LEU A 182 3.55 -9.39 -22.81
N PHE A 183 3.34 -9.23 -24.11
CA PHE A 183 3.33 -7.94 -24.78
C PHE A 183 2.13 -7.07 -24.35
N ASP A 184 0.93 -7.64 -24.28
CA ASP A 184 -0.26 -6.95 -23.75
C ASP A 184 -0.01 -6.48 -22.29
N ARG A 185 0.61 -7.34 -21.46
CA ARG A 185 1.03 -6.99 -20.09
C ARG A 185 2.06 -5.87 -20.06
N TYR A 186 3.05 -5.91 -20.94
CA TYR A 186 4.05 -4.86 -21.07
C TYR A 186 3.39 -3.51 -21.39
N ASN A 187 2.46 -3.48 -22.35
CA ASN A 187 1.73 -2.27 -22.72
C ASN A 187 0.86 -1.76 -21.57
N TYR A 188 0.16 -2.65 -20.87
CA TYR A 188 -0.59 -2.29 -19.67
C TYR A 188 0.32 -1.65 -18.61
N MET A 189 1.50 -2.23 -18.36
CA MET A 189 2.47 -1.68 -17.41
C MET A 189 3.05 -0.35 -17.87
N LYS A 190 3.31 -0.19 -19.18
CA LYS A 190 3.78 1.06 -19.80
C LYS A 190 2.75 2.18 -19.61
N SER A 191 1.48 1.93 -19.94
CA SER A 191 0.39 2.89 -19.79
C SER A 191 0.18 3.32 -18.34
N ASN A 192 0.43 2.43 -17.38
CA ASN A 192 0.34 2.70 -15.94
C ASN A 192 1.68 3.15 -15.30
N GLN A 193 2.71 3.47 -16.08
CA GLN A 193 4.01 3.97 -15.61
C GLN A 193 4.77 3.02 -14.64
N LEU A 194 4.60 1.70 -14.79
CA LEU A 194 5.19 0.66 -13.94
C LEU A 194 6.58 0.20 -14.45
N MET A 195 7.48 1.14 -14.73
CA MET A 195 8.76 0.89 -15.45
C MET A 195 9.67 -0.19 -14.85
N THR A 196 9.77 -0.31 -13.52
CA THR A 196 10.60 -1.36 -12.88
C THR A 196 10.05 -2.76 -13.13
N LYS A 197 8.73 -2.88 -13.29
CA LYS A 197 8.03 -4.14 -13.54
C LYS A 197 8.11 -4.58 -15.00
N MET A 198 8.35 -3.63 -15.90
CA MET A 198 8.51 -3.90 -17.34
C MET A 198 9.81 -4.63 -17.66
N GLN A 199 10.85 -4.47 -16.83
CA GLN A 199 12.13 -5.11 -17.05
C GLN A 199 12.03 -6.64 -16.98
N SER A 200 11.27 -7.21 -16.04
CA SER A 200 11.08 -8.66 -15.96
C SER A 200 10.40 -9.21 -17.21
N VAL A 201 9.39 -8.50 -17.72
CA VAL A 201 8.69 -8.89 -18.94
C VAL A 201 9.62 -8.79 -20.15
N ASN A 202 10.48 -7.76 -20.20
CA ASN A 202 11.54 -7.66 -21.21
C ASN A 202 12.48 -8.88 -21.18
N ASP A 203 12.91 -9.29 -19.99
CA ASP A 203 13.83 -10.41 -19.83
C ASP A 203 13.16 -11.74 -20.21
N TYR A 204 11.89 -11.95 -19.88
CA TYR A 204 11.15 -13.15 -20.32
C TYR A 204 10.88 -13.21 -21.82
N VAL A 205 10.40 -12.10 -22.40
CA VAL A 205 10.23 -12.01 -23.84
C VAL A 205 11.55 -12.30 -24.55
N SER A 206 12.67 -11.88 -23.96
CA SER A 206 13.98 -12.13 -24.55
C SER A 206 14.44 -13.58 -24.58
N VAL A 207 14.04 -14.36 -23.58
CA VAL A 207 14.31 -15.79 -23.50
C VAL A 207 13.35 -16.58 -24.39
N LEU A 208 12.09 -16.14 -24.51
CA LEU A 208 11.06 -16.89 -25.23
C LEU A 208 11.14 -16.71 -26.75
N ILE A 209 11.58 -15.56 -27.26
CA ILE A 209 11.68 -15.27 -28.69
C ILE A 209 12.54 -16.31 -29.46
N PRO A 210 13.75 -16.68 -29.00
CA PRO A 210 14.57 -17.70 -29.66
C PRO A 210 13.95 -19.10 -29.68
N LEU A 211 12.98 -19.38 -28.80
CA LEU A 211 12.38 -20.71 -28.61
C LEU A 211 11.12 -20.93 -29.46
N ILE A 212 10.79 -19.98 -30.34
CA ILE A 212 9.67 -20.07 -31.26
C ILE A 212 10.11 -20.85 -32.51
N SER A 213 9.39 -21.91 -32.86
CA SER A 213 9.54 -22.52 -34.20
C SER A 213 9.13 -21.51 -35.28
N LYS A 214 9.89 -21.39 -36.37
CA LYS A 214 9.64 -20.45 -37.50
C LYS A 214 8.20 -20.48 -38.08
N SER A 215 7.40 -21.50 -37.75
CA SER A 215 6.02 -21.73 -38.21
C SER A 215 4.91 -21.16 -37.31
N THR A 216 5.15 -20.84 -36.03
CA THR A 216 4.06 -20.60 -35.05
C THR A 216 3.66 -19.13 -34.82
N CYS A 217 4.42 -18.15 -35.31
CA CYS A 217 4.13 -16.71 -35.09
C CYS A 217 3.56 -15.97 -36.31
N LEU A 218 2.83 -16.66 -37.18
CA LEU A 218 2.34 -16.10 -38.44
C LEU A 218 0.82 -16.09 -38.51
N ASN A 219 0.18 -15.42 -37.56
CA ASN A 219 -1.10 -14.77 -37.85
C ASN A 219 -1.00 -13.28 -37.48
N SER A 220 -1.43 -12.48 -38.45
CA SER A 220 -1.06 -11.10 -38.75
C SER A 220 -1.50 -10.06 -37.70
N ASN A 221 -0.85 -8.89 -37.76
CA ASN A 221 -1.05 -7.65 -36.98
C ASN A 221 -0.29 -7.54 -35.66
N LYS A 222 -0.42 -8.46 -34.68
CA LYS A 222 0.31 -8.35 -33.39
C LYS A 222 1.84 -8.44 -33.52
N PHE A 223 2.32 -9.09 -34.58
CA PHE A 223 3.75 -9.22 -34.85
C PHE A 223 4.44 -7.89 -35.17
N LEU A 224 3.75 -6.92 -35.81
CA LEU A 224 4.32 -5.59 -36.05
C LEU A 224 4.50 -4.80 -34.76
N GLU A 225 3.67 -5.05 -33.74
CA GLU A 225 3.74 -4.36 -32.46
C GLU A 225 4.99 -4.76 -31.66
N LEU A 226 5.49 -5.99 -31.82
CA LEU A 226 6.76 -6.45 -31.23
C LEU A 226 7.97 -5.61 -31.65
N LYS A 227 7.91 -4.92 -32.81
CA LYS A 227 8.96 -3.98 -33.25
C LYS A 227 9.14 -2.79 -32.30
N THR A 228 8.12 -2.48 -31.49
CA THR A 228 8.13 -1.37 -30.53
C THR A 228 8.73 -1.74 -29.17
N PHE A 229 9.16 -2.99 -28.97
CA PHE A 229 9.74 -3.45 -27.71
C PHE A 229 11.18 -2.92 -27.54
N PRO A 230 11.55 -2.34 -26.38
CA PRO A 230 12.79 -1.55 -26.23
C PRO A 230 14.12 -2.28 -26.46
N LYS A 231 14.12 -3.62 -26.42
CA LYS A 231 15.33 -4.46 -26.66
C LYS A 231 15.36 -5.09 -28.06
N TYR A 232 14.32 -4.91 -28.86
CA TYR A 232 14.11 -5.62 -30.14
C TYR A 232 14.02 -4.68 -31.34
N THR A 233 14.51 -3.45 -31.19
CA THR A 233 14.75 -2.52 -32.30
C THR A 233 15.73 -3.13 -33.29
N THR A 234 15.14 -3.79 -34.29
CA THR A 234 15.60 -4.03 -35.67
C THR A 234 16.95 -4.74 -35.94
N LYS A 235 17.90 -4.88 -35.01
CA LYS A 235 19.21 -5.48 -35.33
C LYS A 235 19.31 -6.99 -35.04
N ASN A 236 18.83 -7.44 -33.88
CA ASN A 236 19.02 -8.83 -33.44
C ASN A 236 18.02 -9.84 -34.04
N TYR A 237 16.92 -9.38 -34.64
CA TYR A 237 15.85 -10.25 -35.13
C TYR A 237 15.99 -10.63 -36.62
N PHE A 238 16.60 -9.77 -37.43
CA PHE A 238 16.81 -10.03 -38.87
C PHE A 238 17.85 -11.12 -39.13
N GLU A 239 18.73 -11.41 -38.18
CA GLU A 239 19.63 -12.57 -38.25
C GLU A 239 18.91 -13.91 -38.00
N PHE A 240 17.74 -13.89 -37.35
CA PHE A 240 16.99 -15.10 -36.96
C PHE A 240 16.04 -15.60 -38.05
N LEU A 241 15.63 -14.73 -38.98
CA LEU A 241 14.86 -15.08 -40.16
C LEU A 241 15.81 -15.47 -41.30
N SER A 242 15.92 -16.77 -41.59
CA SER A 242 16.66 -17.26 -42.77
C SER A 242 16.22 -16.55 -44.06
N ASP A 243 17.19 -16.30 -44.93
CA ASP A 243 17.17 -15.34 -46.06
C ASP A 243 15.95 -15.41 -46.99
N SER A 244 15.26 -16.54 -47.05
CA SER A 244 14.04 -16.73 -47.85
C SER A 244 12.88 -15.79 -47.44
N LYS A 245 12.71 -15.45 -46.15
CA LYS A 245 11.63 -14.54 -45.69
C LYS A 245 12.05 -13.07 -45.62
N ARG A 246 13.35 -12.77 -45.64
CA ARG A 246 13.90 -11.41 -45.69
C ARG A 246 13.41 -10.69 -46.95
N ASN A 247 13.45 -11.39 -48.08
CA ASN A 247 13.00 -10.89 -49.39
C ASN A 247 11.48 -10.62 -49.49
N GLN A 248 10.64 -11.37 -48.76
CA GLN A 248 9.19 -11.13 -48.78
C GLN A 248 8.80 -9.92 -47.90
N LEU A 249 9.47 -9.74 -46.76
CA LEU A 249 9.22 -8.58 -45.90
C LEU A 249 9.83 -7.29 -46.47
N GLU A 250 11.00 -7.34 -47.09
CA GLU A 250 11.59 -6.16 -47.78
C GLU A 250 10.71 -5.70 -48.94
N LYS A 251 10.15 -6.62 -49.72
CA LYS A 251 9.16 -6.29 -50.75
C LYS A 251 7.90 -5.65 -50.15
N ALA A 252 7.38 -6.16 -49.05
CA ALA A 252 6.20 -5.57 -48.38
C ALA A 252 6.50 -4.17 -47.78
N THR A 253 7.73 -3.95 -47.29
CA THR A 253 8.14 -2.68 -46.69
C THR A 253 8.42 -1.62 -47.77
N GLN A 254 9.03 -1.98 -48.90
CA GLN A 254 9.18 -1.10 -50.06
C GLN A 254 7.82 -0.71 -50.66
N THR A 255 6.84 -1.63 -50.67
CA THR A 255 5.49 -1.32 -51.18
C THR A 255 4.77 -0.30 -50.28
N LEU A 256 5.03 -0.33 -48.96
CA LEU A 256 4.49 0.63 -47.99
C LEU A 256 5.22 1.98 -48.03
N GLU A 257 6.54 2.00 -48.17
CA GLU A 257 7.32 3.24 -48.29
C GLU A 257 7.01 3.99 -49.59
N VAL A 258 6.83 3.29 -50.73
CA VAL A 258 6.39 3.90 -51.99
C VAL A 258 4.96 4.46 -51.88
N GLY A 259 4.10 3.83 -51.07
CA GLY A 259 2.74 4.33 -50.80
C GLY A 259 2.69 5.58 -49.90
N VAL A 260 3.65 5.74 -48.99
CA VAL A 260 3.78 6.91 -48.11
C VAL A 260 4.48 8.07 -48.84
N PHE A 261 5.55 7.79 -49.60
CA PHE A 261 6.26 8.80 -50.40
C PHE A 261 5.38 9.40 -51.50
N ASN A 262 4.49 8.63 -52.14
CA ASN A 262 3.55 9.13 -53.15
C ASN A 262 2.40 9.97 -52.55
N LYS A 263 2.09 9.82 -51.26
CA LYS A 263 1.11 10.66 -50.55
C LYS A 263 1.74 11.96 -50.06
N GLU A 264 2.98 11.93 -49.56
CA GLU A 264 3.67 13.13 -49.10
C GLU A 264 4.10 14.04 -50.26
N THR A 265 4.55 13.49 -51.39
CA THR A 265 4.89 14.29 -52.58
C THR A 265 3.68 15.02 -53.19
N LYS A 266 2.50 14.39 -53.24
CA LYS A 266 1.25 15.06 -53.67
C LYS A 266 0.77 16.14 -52.70
N SER A 267 1.00 15.97 -51.39
CA SER A 267 0.65 16.98 -50.37
C SER A 267 1.58 18.19 -50.41
N ILE A 268 2.86 17.98 -50.69
CA ILE A 268 3.86 19.04 -50.79
C ILE A 268 3.69 19.86 -52.09
N ASP A 269 3.29 19.23 -53.20
CA ASP A 269 2.98 19.95 -54.44
C ASP A 269 1.71 20.82 -54.31
N PHE A 270 0.71 20.37 -53.54
CA PHE A 270 -0.50 21.15 -53.28
C PHE A 270 -0.22 22.38 -52.39
N GLU A 271 0.61 22.22 -51.36
CA GLU A 271 1.03 23.31 -50.46
C GLU A 271 1.99 24.30 -51.16
N LYS A 272 2.93 23.84 -52.00
CA LYS A 272 3.78 24.73 -52.82
C LYS A 272 2.99 25.52 -53.86
N LYS A 273 1.94 24.94 -54.46
CA LYS A 273 1.04 25.64 -55.40
C LYS A 273 0.17 26.68 -54.68
N LYS A 274 -0.25 26.40 -53.44
CA LYS A 274 -0.99 27.32 -52.57
C LYS A 274 -0.12 28.47 -52.04
N LEU A 275 1.16 28.22 -51.74
CA LEU A 275 2.14 29.27 -51.39
C LEU A 275 2.53 30.15 -52.59
N ARG A 276 2.65 29.57 -53.80
CA ARG A 276 2.85 30.36 -55.03
C ARG A 276 1.66 31.28 -55.32
N MET A 277 0.42 30.82 -55.14
CA MET A 277 -0.76 31.69 -55.34
C MET A 277 -0.94 32.76 -54.25
N LYS A 278 -0.47 32.53 -53.02
CA LYS A 278 -0.51 33.54 -51.93
C LYS A 278 0.60 34.59 -52.03
N ASN A 279 1.73 34.27 -52.66
CA ASN A 279 2.84 35.21 -52.83
C ASN A 279 2.75 36.01 -54.15
N LEU A 280 1.95 35.57 -55.13
CA LEU A 280 1.57 36.37 -56.30
C LEU A 280 0.47 37.42 -56.01
N SER A 281 -0.18 37.39 -54.85
CA SER A 281 -1.24 38.35 -54.45
C SER A 281 -0.77 39.39 -53.42
N LYS A 282 0.54 39.52 -53.18
CA LYS A 282 1.13 40.50 -52.24
C LYS A 282 2.30 41.32 -52.79
N SER A 283 2.60 41.21 -54.08
CA SER A 283 3.55 42.11 -54.77
C SER A 283 2.90 42.70 -56.02
N GLY A 284 2.44 43.94 -55.88
CA GLY A 284 2.00 44.81 -56.98
C GLY A 284 0.56 45.30 -56.78
N SER A 285 0.26 46.54 -56.43
CA SER A 285 1.08 47.74 -56.25
C SER A 285 0.22 48.73 -55.46
N GLN A 286 0.81 49.45 -54.50
CA GLN A 286 0.43 50.84 -54.25
C GLN A 286 0.76 51.64 -55.53
N THR A 287 -0.02 52.71 -55.80
CA THR A 287 -0.03 53.63 -56.98
C THR A 287 -0.99 53.20 -58.10
N LYS A 288 -1.90 54.03 -58.66
CA LYS A 288 -2.13 55.50 -58.70
C LYS A 288 -3.64 55.70 -59.02
N ILE A 289 -4.37 56.57 -58.33
CA ILE A 289 -4.77 57.95 -58.73
C ILE A 289 -5.55 58.04 -60.06
N GLN A 290 -6.82 58.49 -59.92
CA GLN A 290 -7.68 59.33 -60.79
C GLN A 290 -7.91 58.90 -62.26
N ASN A 291 -9.18 58.69 -62.64
CA ASN A 291 -9.94 59.80 -63.24
C ASN A 291 -11.45 59.53 -63.32
N GLU A 292 -12.13 60.66 -63.13
CA GLU A 292 -13.53 61.02 -63.14
C GLU A 292 -14.45 60.51 -64.27
N ASN A 293 -15.71 60.37 -63.86
CA ASN A 293 -16.93 60.91 -64.48
C ASN A 293 -17.54 60.30 -65.75
N LYS A 294 -18.82 59.93 -65.53
CA LYS A 294 -20.04 60.38 -66.22
C LYS A 294 -20.77 59.40 -67.15
N ASN A 295 -22.08 59.37 -66.88
CA ASN A 295 -23.23 59.14 -67.75
C ASN A 295 -23.46 57.70 -68.23
N GLU A 296 -24.67 57.18 -68.38
CA GLU A 296 -26.07 57.57 -68.08
C GLU A 296 -26.89 56.31 -68.49
N ASN A 297 -28.03 56.09 -67.80
CA ASN A 297 -29.30 55.55 -68.33
C ASN A 297 -29.33 54.16 -68.99
N GLU A 298 -30.36 53.31 -68.92
CA GLU A 298 -31.69 53.29 -68.32
C GLU A 298 -32.29 51.88 -68.58
N ASN A 299 -33.38 51.55 -67.87
CA ASN A 299 -34.52 50.72 -68.27
C ASN A 299 -34.52 49.17 -68.18
N GLU A 300 -35.32 48.75 -67.18
CA GLU A 300 -36.54 47.91 -67.23
C GLU A 300 -36.53 46.42 -67.67
N LYS A 301 -36.93 45.60 -66.67
CA LYS A 301 -37.97 44.53 -66.66
C LYS A 301 -38.05 43.51 -67.79
N GLY A 302 -38.00 42.23 -67.41
CA GLY A 302 -38.56 41.13 -68.20
C GLY A 302 -38.49 39.75 -67.52
N LYS A 303 -39.64 39.16 -67.25
CA LYS A 303 -39.91 37.85 -66.61
C LYS A 303 -39.42 36.65 -67.44
N GLY A 304 -39.20 35.48 -66.81
CA GLY A 304 -39.34 34.19 -67.52
C GLY A 304 -38.73 32.93 -66.90
N LYS A 305 -39.53 32.25 -66.07
CA LYS A 305 -39.53 30.83 -65.61
C LYS A 305 -38.67 29.79 -66.39
N GLY A 306 -38.09 28.83 -65.65
CA GLY A 306 -37.54 27.60 -66.26
C GLY A 306 -36.98 26.48 -65.35
N LYS A 307 -37.70 26.10 -64.28
CA LYS A 307 -37.70 24.79 -63.56
C LYS A 307 -36.37 24.06 -63.22
N GLU A 308 -36.06 24.07 -61.92
CA GLU A 308 -35.27 23.09 -61.18
C GLU A 308 -36.11 21.88 -60.70
N ASN A 309 -35.45 20.72 -60.61
CA ASN A 309 -35.59 19.62 -59.63
C ASN A 309 -34.55 18.56 -60.03
N LYS A 310 -33.79 17.86 -59.18
CA LYS A 310 -33.69 17.70 -57.73
C LYS A 310 -32.45 16.83 -57.49
N PHE A 311 -31.61 17.15 -56.50
CA PHE A 311 -31.34 16.34 -55.30
C PHE A 311 -29.97 16.69 -54.68
N GLY A 312 -30.00 17.02 -53.39
CA GLY A 312 -28.96 16.60 -52.46
C GLY A 312 -28.12 17.72 -51.83
N THR A 313 -28.28 17.86 -50.51
CA THR A 313 -27.27 18.34 -49.53
C THR A 313 -27.07 19.85 -49.33
N GLN A 314 -28.06 20.51 -48.73
CA GLN A 314 -27.83 21.56 -47.73
C GLN A 314 -28.74 21.34 -46.53
N LYS A 315 -28.30 20.53 -45.56
CA LYS A 315 -28.89 20.45 -44.21
C LYS A 315 -27.91 19.77 -43.23
N THR A 316 -26.70 20.31 -43.07
CA THR A 316 -25.75 19.81 -42.05
C THR A 316 -24.72 20.82 -41.58
N TYR A 317 -25.00 22.14 -41.63
CA TYR A 317 -24.07 23.16 -41.13
C TYR A 317 -24.72 24.29 -40.31
N GLN A 318 -25.90 24.03 -39.74
CA GLN A 318 -26.52 24.90 -38.72
C GLN A 318 -26.90 24.21 -37.41
N LEU A 319 -26.62 22.90 -37.24
CA LEU A 319 -26.91 22.17 -35.99
C LEU A 319 -25.73 22.13 -35.00
N GLU A 320 -24.48 22.27 -35.44
CA GLU A 320 -23.32 22.09 -34.55
C GLU A 320 -22.90 23.33 -33.74
N LYS A 321 -23.47 24.52 -34.00
CA LYS A 321 -23.18 25.73 -33.20
C LYS A 321 -24.19 26.01 -32.08
N THR A 322 -25.34 25.33 -32.09
CA THR A 322 -26.35 25.43 -31.02
C THR A 322 -26.14 24.42 -29.90
N ASP A 323 -25.53 23.26 -30.18
CA ASP A 323 -25.33 22.21 -29.18
C ASP A 323 -24.12 22.50 -28.27
N PHE A 324 -23.06 23.11 -28.79
CA PHE A 324 -21.87 23.47 -28.00
C PHE A 324 -22.12 24.58 -26.97
N LYS A 325 -23.14 25.44 -27.17
CA LYS A 325 -23.55 26.46 -26.18
C LYS A 325 -24.50 25.90 -25.13
N LYS A 326 -25.37 24.94 -25.48
CA LYS A 326 -26.28 24.28 -24.53
C LYS A 326 -25.54 23.34 -23.56
N ASP A 327 -24.46 22.72 -24.00
CA ASP A 327 -23.68 21.83 -23.12
C ASP A 327 -22.83 22.60 -22.09
N GLN A 328 -22.34 23.81 -22.44
CA GLN A 328 -21.65 24.68 -21.48
C GLN A 328 -22.60 25.36 -20.46
N GLU A 329 -23.86 25.59 -20.81
CA GLU A 329 -24.88 26.07 -19.85
C GLU A 329 -25.33 24.95 -18.90
N LYS A 330 -25.51 23.72 -19.40
CA LYS A 330 -25.84 22.55 -18.56
C LYS A 330 -24.74 22.20 -17.55
N GLU A 331 -23.46 22.31 -17.93
CA GLU A 331 -22.36 22.09 -16.98
C GLU A 331 -22.32 23.17 -15.89
N LYS A 332 -22.60 24.44 -16.22
CA LYS A 332 -22.67 25.52 -15.22
C LYS A 332 -23.85 25.37 -14.26
N ASP A 333 -25.00 24.89 -14.73
CA ASP A 333 -26.16 24.66 -13.89
C ASP A 333 -25.97 23.43 -12.97
N GLN A 334 -25.34 22.35 -13.46
CA GLN A 334 -24.97 21.21 -12.62
C GLN A 334 -23.93 21.57 -11.54
N GLN A 335 -23.04 22.52 -11.83
CA GLN A 335 -22.03 22.98 -10.87
C GLN A 335 -22.66 23.85 -9.77
N LYS A 336 -23.62 24.71 -10.13
CA LYS A 336 -24.42 25.48 -9.16
C LYS A 336 -25.32 24.60 -8.30
N GLU A 337 -25.87 23.53 -8.85
CA GLU A 337 -26.71 22.59 -8.10
C GLU A 337 -25.89 21.78 -7.08
N LYS A 338 -24.67 21.36 -7.45
CA LYS A 338 -23.71 20.72 -6.53
C LYS A 338 -23.23 21.66 -5.41
N GLU A 339 -23.09 22.95 -5.68
CA GLU A 339 -22.76 23.94 -4.65
C GLU A 339 -23.94 24.15 -3.68
N LYS A 340 -25.17 24.22 -4.18
CA LYS A 340 -26.38 24.27 -3.33
C LYS A 340 -26.57 23.02 -2.47
N GLU A 341 -26.24 21.84 -2.98
CA GLU A 341 -26.26 20.60 -2.18
C GLU A 341 -25.18 20.59 -1.09
N LYS A 342 -23.98 21.10 -1.38
CA LYS A 342 -22.91 21.26 -0.39
C LYS A 342 -23.30 22.24 0.72
N GLU A 343 -23.92 23.36 0.38
CA GLU A 343 -24.42 24.32 1.38
C GLU A 343 -25.53 23.69 2.25
N LYS A 344 -26.48 22.97 1.65
CA LYS A 344 -27.52 22.23 2.40
C LYS A 344 -26.91 21.18 3.33
N PHE A 345 -25.84 20.50 2.92
CA PHE A 345 -25.15 19.52 3.76
C PHE A 345 -24.44 20.19 4.94
N LEU A 346 -23.78 21.34 4.69
CA LEU A 346 -23.06 22.10 5.73
C LEU A 346 -24.02 22.73 6.76
N VAL A 347 -25.21 23.16 6.33
CA VAL A 347 -26.27 23.64 7.23
C VAL A 347 -26.81 22.51 8.11
N LYS A 348 -27.03 21.31 7.55
CA LYS A 348 -27.44 20.12 8.33
C LYS A 348 -26.39 19.66 9.34
N GLU A 349 -25.10 19.79 9.05
CA GLU A 349 -24.06 19.50 10.04
C GLU A 349 -24.04 20.51 11.19
N LYS A 350 -24.20 21.81 10.88
CA LYS A 350 -24.28 22.86 11.91
C LYS A 350 -25.52 22.73 12.80
N GLU A 351 -26.64 22.25 12.27
CA GLU A 351 -27.84 21.94 13.07
C GLU A 351 -27.61 20.74 14.00
N LYS A 352 -26.91 19.69 13.53
CA LYS A 352 -26.54 18.52 14.36
C LYS A 352 -25.52 18.85 15.45
N GLU A 353 -24.62 19.80 15.22
CA GLU A 353 -23.70 20.29 16.25
C GLU A 353 -24.44 21.10 17.32
N LYS A 354 -25.42 21.93 16.94
CA LYS A 354 -26.27 22.66 17.90
C LYS A 354 -27.18 21.76 18.73
N GLU A 355 -27.64 20.63 18.19
CA GLU A 355 -28.39 19.63 18.98
C GLU A 355 -27.49 18.90 19.99
N LYS A 356 -26.23 18.61 19.64
CA LYS A 356 -25.26 18.01 20.57
C LYS A 356 -24.80 18.97 21.67
N GLU A 357 -24.75 20.26 21.41
CA GLU A 357 -24.46 21.28 22.43
C GLU A 357 -25.62 21.43 23.43
N LYS A 358 -26.88 21.29 22.99
CA LYS A 358 -28.05 21.31 23.88
C LYS A 358 -28.17 20.06 24.78
N GLU A 359 -27.68 18.90 24.35
CA GLU A 359 -27.65 17.70 25.20
C GLU A 359 -26.58 17.78 26.30
N ASN A 360 -25.46 18.46 26.03
CA ASN A 360 -24.33 18.59 26.98
C ASN A 360 -24.54 19.65 28.09
N GLU A 361 -25.52 20.55 27.96
CA GLU A 361 -25.85 21.55 29.00
C GLU A 361 -26.81 21.02 30.09
N SER A 362 -27.26 19.76 30.02
CA SER A 362 -28.28 19.23 30.94
C SER A 362 -27.76 18.39 32.12
N VAL A 363 -26.45 18.26 32.34
CA VAL A 363 -25.90 17.45 33.44
C VAL A 363 -24.75 18.15 34.18
N ILE A 364 -25.07 19.13 35.03
CA ILE A 364 -24.24 19.53 36.18
C ILE A 364 -25.13 19.86 37.40
N ASN A 365 -25.19 18.88 38.32
CA ASN A 365 -25.22 18.91 39.81
C ASN A 365 -26.26 19.75 40.59
N PRO A 366 -26.73 19.26 41.77
CA PRO A 366 -25.93 19.50 42.98
C PRO A 366 -25.91 18.39 44.05
N GLU A 367 -24.80 18.36 44.80
CA GLU A 367 -24.65 17.69 46.09
C GLU A 367 -25.56 18.29 47.18
N LYS A 368 -26.10 17.46 48.08
CA LYS A 368 -25.97 17.63 49.55
C LYS A 368 -26.58 16.48 50.38
N ASN A 369 -25.78 16.05 51.36
CA ASN A 369 -26.10 15.48 52.67
C ASN A 369 -26.90 14.17 52.78
N ILE A 370 -26.32 13.18 53.46
CA ILE A 370 -26.86 12.60 54.71
C ILE A 370 -25.71 12.02 55.56
N GLN A 371 -25.96 12.07 56.86
CA GLN A 371 -25.10 12.04 58.03
C GLN A 371 -24.41 10.70 58.35
N ARG A 372 -23.32 10.85 59.09
CA ARG A 372 -22.65 9.85 59.92
C ARG A 372 -23.62 9.17 60.89
N ARG A 373 -23.44 7.85 61.10
CA ARG A 373 -23.24 7.24 62.43
C ARG A 373 -22.68 5.80 62.32
N PRO A 374 -21.81 5.38 63.25
CA PRO A 374 -21.14 4.07 63.22
C PRO A 374 -21.92 3.03 64.04
N LEU A 375 -21.85 1.76 63.66
CA LEU A 375 -22.22 0.66 64.53
C LEU A 375 -21.09 -0.38 64.58
N SER A 376 -20.55 -0.49 65.79
CA SER A 376 -19.67 -1.52 66.31
C SER A 376 -20.28 -2.92 66.19
N LEU A 377 -19.45 -3.93 65.92
CA LEU A 377 -19.66 -5.26 66.51
C LEU A 377 -18.32 -5.95 66.78
N ARG A 378 -18.33 -6.58 67.95
CA ARG A 378 -17.20 -7.01 68.78
C ARG A 378 -16.44 -8.20 68.21
N PHE A 379 -15.14 -8.18 68.48
CA PHE A 379 -14.24 -9.33 68.44
C PHE A 379 -14.72 -10.46 69.36
N ILE A 380 -14.71 -11.69 68.83
CA ILE A 380 -14.36 -12.89 69.57
C ILE A 380 -13.22 -13.52 68.78
N GLY A 381 -12.03 -13.55 69.38
CA GLY A 381 -10.83 -14.14 68.81
C GLY A 381 -10.77 -15.64 69.05
N LEU A 382 -10.26 -16.36 68.07
CA LEU A 382 -9.43 -17.54 68.27
C LEU A 382 -8.30 -17.50 67.24
N ASN A 383 -7.08 -17.50 67.77
CA ASN A 383 -5.80 -17.36 67.07
C ASN A 383 -5.53 -18.53 66.12
N HIS A 384 -4.96 -18.24 64.94
CA HIS A 384 -3.55 -18.58 64.65
C HIS A 384 -3.12 -18.11 63.24
N GLN A 385 -1.99 -17.39 63.23
CA GLN A 385 -1.09 -17.08 62.10
C GLN A 385 -1.63 -16.19 60.97
N GLN A 386 -1.60 -14.87 61.22
CA GLN A 386 -1.54 -13.85 60.18
C GLN A 386 -0.10 -13.32 60.13
N VAL A 387 0.70 -13.82 59.18
CA VAL A 387 1.90 -13.12 58.75
C VAL A 387 1.44 -11.95 57.90
N ASP A 388 1.73 -10.75 58.39
CA ASP A 388 1.74 -9.51 57.63
C ASP A 388 2.52 -9.70 56.32
N LEU A 389 1.81 -9.90 55.22
CA LEU A 389 2.32 -9.62 53.90
C LEU A 389 1.68 -8.32 53.45
N THR A 390 2.27 -7.24 53.98
CA THR A 390 2.50 -6.02 53.20
C THR A 390 2.67 -6.39 51.73
N VAL A 391 2.03 -5.62 50.85
CA VAL A 391 2.20 -5.66 49.40
C VAL A 391 3.67 -5.34 49.08
N SER A 392 4.50 -6.36 49.25
CA SER A 392 5.89 -6.49 48.91
C SER A 392 6.08 -7.89 48.35
N HIS A 393 5.19 -8.28 47.41
CA HIS A 393 5.58 -9.25 46.40
C HIS A 393 6.57 -8.58 45.45
N ARG A 394 7.78 -8.47 46.01
CA ARG A 394 9.06 -8.32 45.36
C ARG A 394 9.00 -9.01 44.01
N LYS A 395 9.21 -8.21 42.97
CA LYS A 395 10.29 -8.41 41.99
C LYS A 395 11.22 -9.54 42.46
N LYS A 396 10.89 -10.79 42.11
CA LYS A 396 11.80 -11.92 42.31
C LYS A 396 12.98 -11.67 41.37
N LYS A 397 14.09 -11.23 41.98
CA LYS A 397 15.48 -11.23 41.49
C LYS A 397 15.64 -11.48 39.99
N ARG A 398 15.60 -10.40 39.20
CA ARG A 398 16.42 -10.29 37.98
C ARG A 398 17.87 -10.13 38.44
N SER A 399 18.52 -11.24 38.79
CA SER A 399 19.96 -11.31 39.05
C SER A 399 20.69 -11.91 37.84
N HIS A 400 20.44 -11.33 36.67
CA HIS A 400 21.38 -11.31 35.55
C HIS A 400 21.48 -9.85 35.14
N LEU A 401 22.70 -9.32 35.05
CA LEU A 401 22.92 -7.94 34.64
C LEU A 401 22.18 -7.64 33.33
N ASN A 402 21.27 -6.66 33.36
CA ASN A 402 21.05 -5.58 32.38
C ASN A 402 21.14 -5.85 30.85
N GLU A 403 20.83 -7.02 30.34
CA GLU A 403 20.76 -7.19 28.88
C GLU A 403 19.46 -6.58 28.30
N LYS A 404 19.60 -5.49 27.53
CA LYS A 404 18.49 -4.84 26.82
C LYS A 404 17.98 -5.70 25.67
N GLN A 405 16.66 -5.88 25.58
CA GLN A 405 15.99 -6.61 24.50
C GLN A 405 15.37 -5.63 23.49
N VAL A 406 15.73 -5.79 22.22
CA VAL A 406 15.32 -4.91 21.14
C VAL A 406 14.61 -5.69 20.05
N LEU A 407 13.48 -5.17 19.58
CA LEU A 407 12.80 -5.68 18.40
C LEU A 407 13.17 -4.84 17.18
N LEU A 408 13.86 -5.45 16.22
CA LEU A 408 14.20 -4.88 14.92
C LEU A 408 13.08 -5.15 13.92
N ILE A 409 12.23 -4.17 13.67
CA ILE A 409 11.15 -4.23 12.69
C ILE A 409 11.65 -3.71 11.33
N THR A 410 11.55 -4.53 10.28
CA THR A 410 11.95 -4.13 8.92
C THR A 410 11.04 -4.65 7.83
N THR A 411 10.88 -3.90 6.73
CA THR A 411 10.20 -4.36 5.52
C THR A 411 11.10 -5.17 4.59
N ASN A 412 12.40 -5.17 4.81
CA ASN A 412 13.37 -5.89 3.99
C ASN A 412 14.38 -6.63 4.89
N PRO A 413 14.01 -7.81 5.43
CA PRO A 413 14.89 -8.57 6.30
C PRO A 413 15.89 -9.40 5.51
N GLN A 414 16.52 -8.82 4.47
CA GLN A 414 17.70 -9.41 3.87
C GLN A 414 18.73 -9.65 4.97
N LYS A 415 19.33 -10.84 4.97
CA LYS A 415 20.20 -11.32 6.05
C LYS A 415 21.34 -10.34 6.29
N GLU A 416 21.93 -9.85 5.21
CA GLU A 416 23.04 -8.91 5.20
C GLU A 416 22.61 -7.59 5.86
N TYR A 417 21.52 -6.98 5.38
CA TYR A 417 20.99 -5.71 5.90
C TYR A 417 20.70 -5.76 7.39
N CYS A 418 20.06 -6.83 7.86
CA CYS A 418 19.81 -7.01 9.27
C CYS A 418 21.10 -7.20 10.07
N GLN A 419 22.07 -7.95 9.54
CA GLN A 419 23.34 -8.20 10.21
C GLN A 419 24.15 -6.94 10.45
N ASP A 420 24.19 -5.98 9.52
CA ASP A 420 24.91 -4.72 9.70
C ASP A 420 24.24 -3.77 10.70
N VAL A 421 22.92 -3.65 10.63
CA VAL A 421 22.15 -2.86 11.61
C VAL A 421 22.30 -3.47 13.00
N MET A 422 22.20 -4.80 13.13
CA MET A 422 22.45 -5.50 14.39
C MET A 422 23.89 -5.33 14.87
N LYS A 423 24.89 -5.37 13.97
CA LYS A 423 26.29 -5.14 14.32
C LYS A 423 26.48 -3.74 14.91
N SER A 424 25.84 -2.74 14.32
CA SER A 424 25.87 -1.37 14.85
C SER A 424 25.30 -1.29 16.27
N MET A 425 24.15 -1.92 16.53
CA MET A 425 23.56 -1.99 17.88
C MET A 425 24.46 -2.74 18.88
N LYS A 426 25.04 -3.87 18.47
CA LYS A 426 25.94 -4.69 19.31
C LYS A 426 27.19 -3.93 19.75
N THR A 427 27.72 -3.03 18.92
CA THR A 427 28.87 -2.19 19.32
C THR A 427 28.58 -1.27 20.50
N SER A 428 27.30 -1.06 20.82
CA SER A 428 26.84 -0.28 21.98
C SER A 428 26.35 -1.17 23.14
N GLY A 429 26.62 -2.48 23.13
CA GLY A 429 26.26 -3.40 24.22
C GLY A 429 24.81 -3.89 24.16
N ILE A 430 24.19 -3.91 22.98
CA ILE A 430 22.84 -4.45 22.76
C ILE A 430 22.95 -5.83 22.09
N ASP A 431 22.84 -6.89 22.89
CA ASP A 431 23.11 -8.25 22.41
C ASP A 431 21.84 -9.02 21.99
N LYS A 432 20.69 -8.72 22.62
CA LYS A 432 19.42 -9.42 22.38
C LYS A 432 18.56 -8.65 21.39
N ILE A 433 18.68 -9.00 20.11
CA ILE A 433 17.93 -8.38 19.01
C ILE A 433 17.10 -9.44 18.30
N GLU A 434 15.77 -9.30 18.30
CA GLU A 434 14.87 -10.13 17.50
C GLU A 434 14.46 -9.38 16.22
N ILE A 435 14.42 -10.07 15.08
CA ILE A 435 14.02 -9.48 13.80
C ILE A 435 12.55 -9.79 13.52
N PHE A 436 11.80 -8.76 13.13
CA PHE A 436 10.43 -8.90 12.66
C PHE A 436 10.27 -8.37 11.22
N ASN A 437 9.79 -9.26 10.34
CA ASN A 437 9.47 -8.90 8.96
C ASN A 437 8.10 -8.22 8.86
N ALA A 438 8.10 -6.90 8.84
CA ALA A 438 6.89 -6.09 8.72
C ALA A 438 6.36 -5.97 7.29
N ASN A 439 7.04 -6.50 6.28
CA ASN A 439 6.49 -6.62 4.92
C ASN A 439 5.58 -7.85 4.77
N ARG A 440 5.79 -8.90 5.57
CA ARG A 440 5.04 -10.17 5.47
C ARG A 440 3.88 -10.27 6.46
N ARG A 441 4.01 -9.65 7.62
CA ARG A 441 3.03 -9.69 8.70
C ARG A 441 3.11 -8.41 9.53
N THR A 442 2.11 -8.17 10.37
CA THR A 442 2.10 -7.04 11.31
C THR A 442 2.29 -7.59 12.72
N PRO A 443 3.21 -7.01 13.53
CA PRO A 443 3.41 -7.48 14.89
C PRO A 443 2.15 -7.20 15.71
N ILE A 444 1.90 -7.99 16.75
CA ILE A 444 0.81 -7.70 17.71
C ILE A 444 1.36 -6.93 18.91
N PHE A 445 0.51 -6.09 19.52
CA PHE A 445 0.90 -5.29 20.69
C PHE A 445 1.53 -6.11 21.82
N ARG A 446 0.94 -7.27 22.16
CA ARG A 446 1.46 -8.18 23.20
C ARG A 446 2.89 -8.65 22.94
N MET A 447 3.30 -8.75 21.68
CA MET A 447 4.65 -9.15 21.30
C MET A 447 5.62 -7.99 21.51
N ILE A 448 5.30 -6.80 21.01
CA ILE A 448 6.24 -5.66 21.05
C ILE A 448 6.43 -5.09 22.45
N ARG A 449 5.43 -5.16 23.34
CA ARG A 449 5.55 -4.74 24.75
C ARG A 449 6.54 -5.55 25.59
N ARG A 450 7.08 -6.66 25.05
CA ARG A 450 8.09 -7.48 25.73
C ARG A 450 9.51 -6.91 25.59
N TYR A 451 9.71 -5.94 24.70
CA TYR A 451 11.00 -5.38 24.37
C TYR A 451 11.19 -4.00 25.03
N ASP A 452 12.42 -3.73 25.47
CA ASP A 452 12.79 -2.46 26.09
C ASP A 452 12.72 -1.31 25.07
N SER A 453 13.02 -1.60 23.81
CA SER A 453 12.82 -0.68 22.70
C SER A 453 12.49 -1.39 21.38
N VAL A 454 11.89 -0.64 20.46
CA VAL A 454 11.61 -1.06 19.10
C VAL A 454 12.42 -0.20 18.13
N PHE A 455 13.12 -0.83 17.20
CA PHE A 455 13.82 -0.15 16.12
C PHE A 455 13.14 -0.48 14.79
N LEU A 456 12.57 0.54 14.14
CA LEU A 456 11.86 0.44 12.88
C LEU A 456 12.72 1.03 11.76
N PHE A 457 12.99 0.23 10.73
CA PHE A 457 13.47 0.77 9.45
C PHE A 457 12.73 0.14 8.27
N SER A 458 12.81 0.77 7.11
CA SER A 458 12.09 0.29 5.93
C SER A 458 12.89 0.53 4.65
N SER A 459 12.48 -0.15 3.60
CA SER A 459 13.03 -0.02 2.24
C SER A 459 11.88 0.09 1.23
N VAL A 460 12.14 -0.15 -0.05
CA VAL A 460 11.15 -0.09 -1.13
C VAL A 460 9.95 -1.02 -0.90
N GLU A 461 10.08 -2.02 -0.06
CA GLU A 461 8.99 -2.93 0.30
C GLU A 461 7.98 -2.25 1.25
N PRO A 462 6.66 -2.39 1.02
CA PRO A 462 5.63 -1.82 1.90
C PRO A 462 5.53 -2.58 3.22
N PHE A 463 4.90 -1.96 4.23
CA PHE A 463 4.42 -2.69 5.41
C PHE A 463 3.21 -3.57 5.04
N ALA A 464 3.05 -4.73 5.67
CA ALA A 464 1.93 -5.65 5.44
C ALA A 464 0.59 -5.00 5.79
N ASN A 465 0.56 -4.22 6.88
CA ASN A 465 -0.56 -3.36 7.23
C ASN A 465 -0.03 -2.09 7.90
N GLN A 466 0.05 -1.02 7.11
CA GLN A 466 0.62 0.28 7.47
C GLN A 466 -0.15 0.94 8.61
N LYS A 467 -1.48 0.88 8.56
CA LYS A 467 -2.35 1.50 9.58
C LYS A 467 -2.25 0.75 10.89
N VAL A 468 -2.44 -0.58 10.88
CA VAL A 468 -2.40 -1.39 12.11
C VAL A 468 -1.02 -1.36 12.74
N LEU A 469 0.06 -1.36 11.94
CA LEU A 469 1.41 -1.20 12.49
C LEU A 469 1.55 0.14 13.21
N GLY A 470 1.09 1.25 12.62
CA GLY A 470 1.18 2.55 13.29
C GLY A 470 0.26 2.69 14.50
N ASP A 471 -0.92 2.07 14.50
CA ASP A 471 -1.80 2.02 15.68
C ASP A 471 -1.12 1.24 16.83
N ILE A 472 -0.41 0.16 16.51
CA ILE A 472 0.33 -0.66 17.48
C ILE A 472 1.57 0.04 18.02
N LEU A 473 2.30 0.75 17.15
CA LEU A 473 3.44 1.58 17.57
C LEU A 473 2.99 2.72 18.47
N GLU A 474 1.86 3.36 18.16
CA GLU A 474 1.26 4.37 19.05
C GLU A 474 0.98 3.79 20.44
N GLN A 475 0.29 2.66 20.49
CA GLN A 475 -0.05 2.00 21.75
C GLN A 475 1.20 1.62 22.55
N TYR A 476 2.27 1.18 21.87
CA TYR A 476 3.55 0.86 22.50
C TYR A 476 4.24 2.07 23.10
N VAL A 477 4.27 3.19 22.38
CA VAL A 477 4.85 4.43 22.90
C VAL A 477 4.00 4.96 24.06
N LYS A 478 2.66 4.91 23.98
CA LYS A 478 1.76 5.27 25.10
C LYS A 478 1.93 4.39 26.33
N ASP A 479 2.31 3.12 26.15
CA ASP A 479 2.66 2.19 27.24
C ASP A 479 4.07 2.46 27.83
N GLY A 480 4.72 3.55 27.43
CA GLY A 480 6.05 3.95 27.87
C GLY A 480 7.19 3.32 27.06
N GLY A 481 6.92 2.53 26.03
CA GLY A 481 7.92 1.90 25.17
C GLY A 481 8.75 2.91 24.38
N GLY A 482 10.04 2.66 24.23
CA GLY A 482 10.94 3.52 23.43
C GLY A 482 10.99 3.11 21.96
N LEU A 483 10.82 4.07 21.06
CA LEU A 483 10.75 3.83 19.62
C LEU A 483 11.84 4.58 18.86
N VAL A 484 12.64 3.87 18.06
CA VAL A 484 13.58 4.46 17.10
C VAL A 484 13.07 4.19 15.69
N VAL A 485 12.93 5.22 14.86
CA VAL A 485 12.43 5.13 13.49
C VAL A 485 13.47 5.70 12.53
N CYS A 486 13.87 4.92 11.53
CA CYS A 486 14.71 5.41 10.44
C CYS A 486 13.86 6.04 9.32
N SER A 487 14.50 6.87 8.49
CA SER A 487 13.89 7.44 7.29
C SER A 487 13.38 6.38 6.31
N TYR A 488 12.77 6.82 5.21
CA TYR A 488 12.10 6.02 4.18
C TYR A 488 10.57 5.90 4.38
N ARG A 489 9.95 4.70 4.38
CA ARG A 489 8.47 4.55 4.35
C ARG A 489 7.76 5.20 5.54
N ALA A 490 8.44 5.35 6.68
CA ALA A 490 7.86 6.01 7.85
C ALA A 490 7.65 7.53 7.65
N LEU A 491 8.43 8.17 6.77
CA LEU A 491 8.51 9.62 6.65
C LEU A 491 8.35 10.14 5.21
N ILE A 492 8.14 9.29 4.20
CA ILE A 492 7.74 9.74 2.86
C ILE A 492 6.26 10.13 2.89
N GLY A 493 5.91 11.31 2.35
CA GLY A 493 4.52 11.80 2.29
C GLY A 493 4.04 12.33 0.93
N ASN A 494 4.93 12.52 -0.05
CA ASN A 494 4.61 13.25 -1.28
C ASN A 494 4.87 12.47 -2.58
N ALA A 495 5.05 11.16 -2.52
CA ALA A 495 5.21 10.36 -3.73
C ALA A 495 3.88 9.74 -4.14
N TRP A 496 3.22 10.29 -5.18
CA TRP A 496 2.04 9.71 -5.83
C TRP A 496 2.24 8.22 -6.19
N LYS A 497 3.48 7.80 -6.44
CA LYS A 497 3.92 6.42 -6.71
C LYS A 497 3.91 5.48 -5.49
N TYR A 498 3.85 6.00 -4.26
CA TYR A 498 4.16 5.28 -3.03
C TYR A 498 3.16 5.47 -1.87
N LYS A 499 2.06 6.22 -2.07
CA LYS A 499 1.02 6.47 -1.05
C LYS A 499 0.56 5.19 -0.33
N GLN A 500 0.42 4.09 -1.06
CA GLN A 500 -0.02 2.80 -0.49
C GLN A 500 1.03 2.10 0.39
N ALA A 501 2.21 2.68 0.59
CA ALA A 501 3.32 2.05 1.28
C ALA A 501 3.92 2.93 2.39
N GLU A 502 3.32 4.09 2.66
CA GLU A 502 3.69 4.96 3.77
C GLU A 502 3.19 4.39 5.10
N LEU A 503 3.89 4.66 6.20
CA LEU A 503 3.33 4.38 7.51
C LEU A 503 2.08 5.27 7.75
N HIS A 504 1.03 4.68 8.32
CA HIS A 504 -0.24 5.33 8.65
C HIS A 504 -0.64 4.94 10.08
N GLY A 505 -1.85 5.32 10.50
CA GLY A 505 -2.38 4.98 11.81
C GLY A 505 -1.97 5.97 12.89
N GLY A 506 -2.25 5.58 14.13
CA GLY A 506 -2.17 6.39 15.33
C GLY A 506 -0.85 7.12 15.54
N ILE A 507 0.28 6.45 15.27
CA ILE A 507 1.61 7.06 15.41
C ILE A 507 1.80 8.31 14.54
N ILE A 508 1.10 8.36 13.40
CA ILE A 508 1.10 9.50 12.47
C ILE A 508 -0.03 10.47 12.82
N SER A 509 -1.28 10.00 12.91
CA SER A 509 -2.45 10.86 13.10
C SER A 509 -2.44 11.61 14.44
N ASN A 510 -1.83 11.01 15.46
CA ASN A 510 -1.75 11.57 16.81
C ASN A 510 -0.36 12.18 17.10
N ASN A 511 0.41 12.47 16.03
CA ASN A 511 1.60 13.30 16.09
C ASN A 511 2.75 12.78 16.99
N PHE A 512 3.00 11.48 17.03
CA PHE A 512 4.07 10.91 17.85
C PHE A 512 5.46 10.98 17.20
N LEU A 513 5.53 11.19 15.89
CA LEU A 513 6.80 11.32 15.16
C LEU A 513 7.36 12.75 15.24
N PRO A 514 8.62 12.96 15.68
CA PRO A 514 9.22 14.30 15.82
C PRO A 514 9.56 15.02 14.50
N LEU A 515 9.44 14.35 13.35
CA LEU A 515 9.58 14.95 12.02
C LEU A 515 8.30 14.77 11.22
N LYS A 516 7.99 15.76 10.38
CA LYS A 516 6.88 15.66 9.43
C LYS A 516 7.20 14.63 8.34
N LYS A 517 6.17 14.18 7.63
CA LYS A 517 6.39 13.50 6.35
C LYS A 517 6.94 14.48 5.32
N GLY A 518 7.76 14.00 4.41
CA GLY A 518 8.41 14.82 3.39
C GLY A 518 8.79 14.03 2.14
N THR A 519 9.79 14.53 1.41
CA THR A 519 10.22 13.96 0.13
C THR A 519 11.57 13.26 0.28
N LEU A 520 11.68 12.04 -0.24
CA LEU A 520 12.96 11.33 -0.28
C LEU A 520 13.95 12.07 -1.17
N ILE A 521 15.12 12.40 -0.62
CA ILE A 521 16.26 12.95 -1.36
C ILE A 521 17.47 12.04 -1.17
N LYS A 522 18.23 11.89 -2.25
CA LYS A 522 19.41 11.02 -2.35
C LYS A 522 20.33 11.52 -3.46
N GLU A 523 21.46 10.83 -3.67
CA GLU A 523 22.42 11.07 -4.76
C GLU A 523 23.21 12.38 -4.60
N ASP A 524 23.45 12.77 -3.35
CA ASP A 524 24.38 13.83 -3.00
C ASP A 524 25.01 13.52 -1.65
N ARG A 525 26.33 13.62 -1.54
CA ARG A 525 27.05 13.22 -0.33
C ARG A 525 26.92 14.28 0.74
N ARG A 526 26.34 13.90 1.88
CA ARG A 526 26.13 14.76 3.05
C ARG A 526 26.85 14.26 4.28
N TYR A 527 27.06 15.18 5.21
CA TYR A 527 27.84 14.97 6.42
C TYR A 527 27.05 15.44 7.64
N LEU A 528 27.56 15.12 8.84
CA LEU A 528 27.12 15.78 10.07
C LEU A 528 27.27 17.30 9.93
N GLY A 529 26.16 18.02 10.14
CA GLY A 529 26.11 19.47 10.18
C GLY A 529 26.08 19.98 11.62
N MET A 530 25.22 20.95 11.88
CA MET A 530 25.05 21.55 13.22
C MET A 530 24.61 20.50 14.24
N VAL A 531 25.19 20.54 15.44
CA VAL A 531 24.79 19.73 16.59
C VAL A 531 24.25 20.66 17.67
N HIS A 532 22.94 20.64 17.88
CA HIS A 532 22.24 21.54 18.80
C HIS A 532 22.41 21.13 20.26
N GLU A 533 22.43 19.82 20.53
CA GLU A 533 22.63 19.28 21.89
C GLU A 533 23.84 18.31 21.94
N PRO A 534 25.09 18.82 21.90
CA PRO A 534 26.29 17.97 21.84
C PRO A 534 26.51 17.09 23.07
N LYS A 535 25.92 17.45 24.22
CA LYS A 535 25.95 16.66 25.46
C LYS A 535 24.82 15.63 25.56
N HIS A 536 23.88 15.62 24.62
CA HIS A 536 22.77 14.66 24.64
C HIS A 536 23.30 13.22 24.53
N PRO A 537 22.75 12.24 25.27
CA PRO A 537 23.28 10.87 25.28
C PRO A 537 23.37 10.23 23.88
N VAL A 538 22.47 10.60 22.96
CA VAL A 538 22.49 10.16 21.55
C VAL A 538 23.78 10.57 20.82
N MET A 539 24.38 11.71 21.21
CA MET A 539 25.61 12.23 20.60
C MET A 539 26.90 11.72 21.26
N LYS A 540 26.82 10.80 22.24
CA LYS A 540 28.00 10.26 22.93
C LYS A 540 28.97 9.63 21.94
N GLY A 541 30.16 10.22 21.79
CA GLY A 541 31.20 9.73 20.88
C GLY A 541 30.95 10.02 19.39
N VAL A 542 29.91 10.80 19.06
CA VAL A 542 29.58 11.20 17.69
C VAL A 542 30.23 12.55 17.39
N ASN A 543 31.32 12.53 16.60
CA ASN A 543 32.01 13.75 16.16
C ASN A 543 32.03 13.92 14.62
N ARG A 544 31.77 12.83 13.88
CA ARG A 544 31.73 12.84 12.42
C ARG A 544 30.73 11.82 11.89
N PHE A 545 29.98 12.20 10.87
CA PHE A 545 29.12 11.29 10.14
C PHE A 545 29.20 11.62 8.65
N ASN A 546 29.27 10.60 7.80
CA ASN A 546 29.26 10.74 6.34
C ASN A 546 28.23 9.78 5.77
N GLY A 547 27.19 10.31 5.13
CA GLY A 547 26.04 9.56 4.61
C GLY A 547 26.32 8.77 3.32
N GLY A 548 27.54 8.83 2.78
CA GLY A 548 27.91 8.21 1.51
C GLY A 548 27.40 8.98 0.30
N SER A 549 27.71 8.49 -0.90
CA SER A 549 27.32 9.13 -2.17
C SER A 549 25.81 9.19 -2.40
N LEU A 550 25.01 8.37 -1.73
CA LEU A 550 23.55 8.45 -1.82
C LEU A 550 22.92 9.25 -0.67
N SER A 551 23.49 9.25 0.55
CA SER A 551 22.98 9.99 1.73
C SER A 551 21.45 10.07 1.80
N TYR A 552 20.81 8.89 1.82
CA TYR A 552 19.36 8.76 1.87
C TYR A 552 18.78 9.48 3.09
N ARG A 553 17.95 10.49 2.85
CA ARG A 553 17.26 11.27 3.89
C ARG A 553 15.94 11.81 3.34
N ILE A 554 15.06 12.25 4.23
CA ILE A 554 13.83 12.95 3.84
C ILE A 554 14.07 14.45 3.97
N ASN A 555 13.74 15.21 2.93
CA ASN A 555 13.57 16.65 3.04
C ASN A 555 12.32 16.92 3.89
N THR A 556 12.54 17.28 5.14
CA THR A 556 11.51 17.45 6.16
C THR A 556 11.98 18.45 7.21
N GLU A 557 11.06 18.83 8.08
CA GLU A 557 11.26 19.73 9.20
C GLU A 557 10.74 19.09 10.50
N LEU A 558 11.07 19.71 11.63
CA LEU A 558 10.53 19.29 12.91
C LEU A 558 9.00 19.39 12.91
N ASN A 559 8.37 18.40 13.50
CA ASN A 559 6.93 18.33 13.67
C ASN A 559 6.49 19.12 14.91
N LYS A 560 6.78 20.42 14.92
CA LYS A 560 6.43 21.32 16.02
C LYS A 560 4.95 21.67 15.94
N GLN A 561 4.19 21.30 16.98
CA GLN A 561 2.96 21.99 17.34
C GLN A 561 3.27 22.96 18.48
N GLU A 562 2.57 24.09 18.57
CA GLU A 562 2.85 25.16 19.54
C GLU A 562 2.85 24.67 21.01
N SER A 563 2.15 23.57 21.30
CA SER A 563 2.08 22.93 22.62
C SER A 563 3.12 21.83 22.88
N ASP A 564 3.92 21.41 21.89
CA ASP A 564 4.77 20.22 21.97
C ASP A 564 6.25 20.55 22.25
N LEU A 565 6.52 21.05 23.46
CA LEU A 565 7.87 21.39 23.95
C LEU A 565 8.85 20.20 24.00
N CYS A 566 8.36 18.98 23.78
CA CYS A 566 9.15 17.75 23.86
C CYS A 566 9.84 17.38 22.54
N CYS A 567 9.48 18.01 21.41
CA CYS A 567 10.07 17.77 20.10
C CYS A 567 11.31 18.63 19.85
N LYS A 568 12.48 17.99 19.69
CA LYS A 568 13.77 18.67 19.48
C LYS A 568 14.56 18.10 18.30
N CYS A 569 15.29 18.97 17.60
CA CYS A 569 16.35 18.57 16.67
C CYS A 569 17.66 18.48 17.47
N ILE A 570 18.31 17.32 17.45
CA ILE A 570 19.58 17.10 18.16
C ILE A 570 20.76 17.40 17.24
N ALA A 571 20.65 17.01 15.98
CA ALA A 571 21.69 17.24 14.97
C ALA A 571 21.08 17.34 13.57
N GLU A 572 21.75 18.07 12.70
CA GLU A 572 21.39 18.29 11.30
C GLU A 572 22.39 17.64 10.36
N TRP A 573 21.96 17.41 9.13
CA TRP A 573 22.84 17.28 7.99
C TRP A 573 23.48 18.64 7.68
N ASN A 574 24.62 18.64 6.98
CA ASN A 574 25.32 19.88 6.61
C ASN A 574 24.57 20.78 5.60
N ASP A 575 23.36 20.40 5.19
CA ASP A 575 22.42 21.20 4.39
C ASP A 575 21.24 21.74 5.23
N GLY A 576 21.29 21.61 6.56
CA GLY A 576 20.27 22.13 7.50
C GLY A 576 19.06 21.20 7.70
N ILE A 577 18.98 20.08 6.97
CA ILE A 577 17.89 19.12 7.16
C ILE A 577 18.12 18.35 8.47
N PRO A 578 17.11 18.12 9.33
CA PRO A 578 17.29 17.34 10.55
C PRO A 578 17.85 15.94 10.26
N LEU A 579 18.94 15.56 10.95
CA LEU A 579 19.54 14.23 10.92
C LEU A 579 19.02 13.37 12.07
N ILE A 580 18.95 13.96 13.27
CA ILE A 580 18.46 13.30 14.49
C ILE A 580 17.42 14.21 15.13
N ALA A 581 16.21 13.72 15.28
CA ALA A 581 15.15 14.41 16.00
C ALA A 581 14.52 13.50 17.06
N ILE A 582 14.10 14.09 18.16
CA ILE A 582 13.56 13.37 19.31
C ILE A 582 12.26 14.00 19.77
N LYS A 583 11.30 13.15 20.13
CA LYS A 583 10.18 13.48 21.01
C LYS A 583 10.50 12.87 22.37
N GLN A 584 10.84 13.72 23.33
CA GLN A 584 11.35 13.31 24.64
C GLN A 584 10.27 12.56 25.45
N LYS A 585 10.71 11.62 26.29
CA LYS A 585 9.82 10.87 27.20
C LYS A 585 9.05 11.83 28.11
N CYS A 586 7.77 11.58 28.30
CA CYS A 586 6.94 12.26 29.29
C CYS A 586 6.12 11.24 30.10
N LYS A 587 5.15 11.70 30.91
CA LYS A 587 4.26 10.82 31.68
C LYS A 587 3.29 10.02 30.81
N GLU A 588 2.94 10.54 29.64
CA GLU A 588 1.91 9.97 28.76
C GLU A 588 2.48 9.02 27.70
N TYR A 589 3.77 9.13 27.40
CA TYR A 589 4.40 8.37 26.33
C TYR A 589 5.92 8.24 26.50
N GLY A 590 6.46 7.13 25.99
CA GLY A 590 7.89 6.83 25.92
C GLY A 590 8.64 7.66 24.87
N PRO A 591 9.98 7.62 24.87
CA PRO A 591 10.78 8.43 23.94
C PRO A 591 10.66 7.93 22.50
N VAL A 592 10.51 8.85 21.55
CA VAL A 592 10.52 8.56 20.11
C VAL A 592 11.69 9.28 19.43
N ILE A 593 12.59 8.54 18.80
CA ILE A 593 13.70 9.10 18.02
C ILE A 593 13.48 8.82 16.54
N ILE A 594 13.70 9.84 15.72
CA ILE A 594 13.88 9.67 14.28
C ILE A 594 15.35 9.84 13.92
N LEU A 595 15.88 8.84 13.22
CA LEU A 595 17.13 8.90 12.49
C LEU A 595 16.81 9.15 11.02
N ASN A 596 16.99 10.38 10.55
CA ASN A 596 16.71 10.76 9.17
C ASN A 596 17.83 10.33 8.21
N MET A 597 18.16 9.04 8.27
CA MET A 597 19.18 8.35 7.49
C MET A 597 18.73 6.91 7.22
N TRP A 598 19.21 6.32 6.14
CA TRP A 598 19.05 4.87 5.95
C TRP A 598 20.08 4.13 6.80
N PRO A 599 19.68 3.11 7.60
CA PRO A 599 20.53 2.62 8.70
C PRO A 599 21.63 1.66 8.25
N ILE A 600 21.63 1.19 7.01
CA ILE A 600 22.61 0.23 6.48
C ILE A 600 23.89 0.97 6.05
N SER A 601 25.05 0.44 6.44
CA SER A 601 26.37 0.98 6.13
C SER A 601 26.85 0.63 4.71
N GLY A 602 27.76 1.44 4.16
CA GLY A 602 28.37 1.21 2.85
C GLY A 602 29.35 0.02 2.79
N GLY A 603 29.61 -0.66 3.91
CA GLY A 603 30.56 -1.76 4.00
C GLY A 603 30.09 -3.11 3.45
N MET A 604 28.83 -3.21 2.98
CA MET A 604 28.17 -4.49 2.72
C MET A 604 27.96 -4.91 1.27
N ASP A 605 28.20 -4.05 0.27
CA ASP A 605 28.02 -4.42 -1.13
C ASP A 605 29.37 -4.38 -1.87
N GLN A 606 29.94 -5.56 -2.14
CA GLN A 606 31.16 -5.70 -2.95
C GLN A 606 30.91 -5.46 -4.45
N LYS A 607 29.64 -5.47 -4.90
CA LYS A 607 29.25 -5.34 -6.31
C LYS A 607 28.62 -3.99 -6.66
N LYS A 608 28.23 -3.17 -5.68
CA LYS A 608 27.80 -1.77 -5.89
C LYS A 608 28.48 -0.86 -4.88
N SER A 609 29.40 -0.02 -5.37
CA SER A 609 30.07 1.11 -4.69
C SER A 609 30.10 1.04 -3.15
N ARG A 610 31.27 0.72 -2.58
CA ARG A 610 31.66 0.77 -1.15
C ARG A 610 31.28 2.05 -0.38
N TYR A 611 30.68 3.03 -1.06
CA TYR A 611 30.41 4.38 -0.58
C TYR A 611 28.96 4.82 -0.82
N ALA A 612 28.08 3.95 -1.33
CA ALA A 612 26.69 4.32 -1.61
C ALA A 612 25.94 4.80 -0.35
N TYR A 613 26.14 4.11 0.77
CA TYR A 613 25.52 4.41 2.07
C TYR A 613 26.54 4.96 3.06
N TRP A 614 26.11 5.18 4.31
CA TRP A 614 26.96 5.85 5.29
C TRP A 614 28.28 5.10 5.54
N LEU A 615 29.37 5.86 5.72
CA LEU A 615 30.72 5.29 5.79
C LEU A 615 30.94 4.57 7.14
N PRO A 616 31.28 3.27 7.14
CA PRO A 616 31.53 2.51 8.37
C PRO A 616 32.66 3.06 9.25
N SER A 617 33.57 3.86 8.69
CA SER A 617 34.67 4.53 9.40
C SER A 617 34.24 5.80 10.17
N THR A 618 32.98 6.21 10.03
CA THR A 618 32.38 7.36 10.72
C THR A 618 31.39 6.90 11.79
N ASN A 619 30.78 7.84 12.54
CA ASN A 619 30.05 7.52 13.77
C ASN A 619 28.59 7.07 13.57
N GLY A 620 28.24 6.48 12.43
CA GLY A 620 26.87 6.00 12.17
C GLY A 620 26.43 4.89 13.14
N LYS A 621 27.36 4.02 13.54
CA LYS A 621 27.10 2.95 14.52
C LYS A 621 26.81 3.51 15.92
N GLU A 622 27.54 4.54 16.35
CA GLU A 622 27.29 5.23 17.62
C GLU A 622 25.92 5.94 17.61
N ILE A 623 25.55 6.59 16.50
CA ILE A 623 24.22 7.23 16.36
C ILE A 623 23.09 6.19 16.54
N ILE A 624 23.18 5.05 15.85
CA ILE A 624 22.18 3.96 15.94
C ILE A 624 22.15 3.38 17.35
N GLY A 625 23.30 2.97 17.88
CA GLY A 625 23.38 2.31 19.18
C GLY A 625 22.98 3.23 20.34
N ASN A 626 23.44 4.48 20.36
CA ASN A 626 23.08 5.43 21.41
C ASN A 626 21.58 5.77 21.39
N SER A 627 20.97 5.82 20.20
CA SER A 627 19.53 6.05 20.05
C SER A 627 18.71 4.90 20.62
N VAL A 628 19.10 3.65 20.31
CA VAL A 628 18.46 2.46 20.89
C VAL A 628 18.66 2.39 22.40
N LEU A 629 19.87 2.67 22.89
CA LEU A 629 20.14 2.72 24.34
C LEU A 629 19.28 3.77 25.03
N TYR A 630 19.21 4.98 24.49
CA TYR A 630 18.38 6.05 25.03
C TYR A 630 16.91 5.64 25.12
N CYS A 631 16.37 5.01 24.07
CA CYS A 631 15.01 4.49 24.07
C CYS A 631 14.79 3.27 24.98
N SER A 632 15.86 2.55 25.37
CA SER A 632 15.77 1.36 26.21
C SER A 632 15.88 1.65 27.71
N ILE A 633 16.09 2.90 28.12
CA ILE A 633 16.16 3.31 29.53
C ILE A 633 14.73 3.58 30.01
N ASN A 634 14.03 2.51 30.38
CA ASN A 634 12.73 2.58 31.04
C ASN A 634 12.79 2.40 32.55
#